data_AF-A0A655AXI8-F1
#
_entry.id   AF-A0A655AXI8-F1
#
_cell.length_a   1.000
_cell.length_b   1.000
_cell.length_c   1.000
_cell.angle_alpha   90.00
_cell.angle_beta   90.00
_cell.angle_gamma   90.00
#
_symmetry.space_group_name_H-M   'P 1'
#
loop_
_entity.id
_entity.type
_entity.pdbx_description
1 polymer ?
#
loop_
_entity_poly.entity_id
_entity_poly.type
_entity_poly.pdbx_seq_one_letter_code
_entity_poly.pdbx_strand_id
1 'polypeptide(L)'
;MAAATITPFPFGELAKFLEMAAQAFTEVGELIMKSAEAWAVGFVELITGLVNFEPWLVLTGMIDMFFATVGFALGVFVLVPLLEFAVVLELAILSIGWIISNIFGAIPVLAGPLLGALAAAVVNRPGESGDSLI
;
A
#
# COMPACT_ATOMS: atom_id res chain seq x y z
N MET A 1 34.04 17.45 -2.17
CA MET A 1 32.69 17.25 -2.72
C MET A 1 32.10 16.02 -2.05
N ALA A 2 31.35 16.18 -0.96
CA ALA A 2 30.48 15.10 -0.51
C ALA A 2 29.36 15.04 -1.54
N ALA A 3 29.39 14.03 -2.41
CA ALA A 3 28.32 13.82 -3.38
C ALA A 3 27.00 13.74 -2.61
N ALA A 4 25.99 14.48 -3.07
CA ALA A 4 24.64 14.33 -2.54
C ALA A 4 24.21 12.88 -2.80
N THR A 5 24.23 12.05 -1.77
CA THR A 5 23.74 10.68 -1.87
C THR A 5 22.22 10.74 -1.78
N ILE A 6 21.56 10.96 -2.93
CA ILE A 6 20.13 10.72 -3.06
C ILE A 6 19.93 9.24 -2.77
N THR A 7 19.09 8.90 -1.79
CA THR A 7 18.71 7.51 -1.57
C THR A 7 17.82 7.10 -2.74
N PRO A 8 18.20 6.08 -3.53
CA PRO A 8 17.37 5.63 -4.64
C PRO A 8 16.04 5.09 -4.10
N PHE A 9 14.97 5.28 -4.87
CA PHE A 9 13.66 4.78 -4.49
C PHE A 9 13.70 3.24 -4.34
N PRO A 10 13.07 2.67 -3.30
CA PRO A 10 13.16 1.23 -2.99
C PRO A 10 12.25 0.39 -3.90
N PHE A 11 12.53 0.40 -5.22
CA PHE A 11 11.76 -0.35 -6.22
C PHE A 11 11.72 -1.86 -5.94
N GLY A 12 12.77 -2.42 -5.34
CA GLY A 12 12.80 -3.84 -4.99
C GLY A 12 11.83 -4.21 -3.87
N GLU A 13 11.64 -3.34 -2.88
CA GLU A 13 10.66 -3.53 -1.80
C GLU A 13 9.24 -3.35 -2.33
N LEU A 14 9.04 -2.32 -3.16
CA LEU A 14 7.78 -2.10 -3.86
C LEU A 14 7.38 -3.31 -4.72
N ALA A 15 8.30 -3.85 -5.51
CA ALA A 15 8.02 -4.99 -6.39
C ALA A 15 7.58 -6.23 -5.59
N LYS A 16 8.32 -6.57 -4.52
CA LYS A 16 7.97 -7.68 -3.63
C LYS A 16 6.62 -7.47 -2.96
N PHE A 17 6.34 -6.25 -2.52
CA PHE A 17 5.05 -5.91 -1.92
C PHE A 17 3.90 -6.08 -2.93
N LEU A 18 4.06 -5.58 -4.14
CA LEU A 18 3.05 -5.72 -5.20
C LEU A 18 2.83 -7.18 -5.60
N GLU A 19 3.89 -7.99 -5.63
CA GLU A 19 3.76 -9.45 -5.85
C GLU A 19 2.95 -10.13 -4.74
N MET A 20 3.25 -9.83 -3.47
CA MET A 20 2.49 -10.36 -2.34
C MET A 20 1.04 -9.89 -2.35
N ALA A 21 0.80 -8.60 -2.66
CA ALA A 21 -0.55 -8.05 -2.78
C ALA A 21 -1.32 -8.72 -3.91
N ALA A 22 -0.70 -8.94 -5.08
CA ALA A 22 -1.33 -9.62 -6.20
C ALA A 22 -1.72 -11.07 -5.85
N GLN A 23 -0.87 -11.79 -5.12
CA GLN A 23 -1.19 -13.14 -4.62
C GLN A 23 -2.37 -13.08 -3.65
N ALA A 24 -2.37 -12.18 -2.68
CA ALA A 24 -3.46 -12.03 -1.73
C ALA A 24 -4.79 -11.65 -2.40
N PHE A 25 -4.78 -10.77 -3.40
CA PHE A 25 -5.98 -10.48 -4.20
C PHE A 25 -6.47 -11.69 -4.99
N THR A 26 -5.56 -12.52 -5.49
CA THR A 26 -5.91 -13.76 -6.20
C THR A 26 -6.58 -14.75 -5.25
N GLU A 27 -6.03 -14.97 -4.06
CA GLU A 27 -6.61 -15.85 -3.04
C GLU A 27 -8.00 -15.40 -2.59
N VAL A 28 -8.18 -14.08 -2.37
CA VAL A 28 -9.50 -13.53 -2.03
C VAL A 28 -10.47 -13.65 -3.20
N GLY A 29 -10.01 -13.45 -4.43
CA GLY A 29 -10.81 -13.68 -5.64
C GLY A 29 -11.26 -15.14 -5.77
N GLU A 30 -10.37 -16.09 -5.50
CA GLU A 30 -10.71 -17.52 -5.46
C GLU A 30 -11.73 -17.85 -4.38
N LEU A 31 -11.61 -17.26 -3.18
CA LEU A 31 -12.58 -17.43 -2.11
C LEU A 31 -13.98 -16.94 -2.53
N ILE A 32 -14.05 -15.78 -3.17
CA ILE A 32 -15.30 -15.20 -3.67
C ILE A 32 -15.90 -16.10 -4.75
N MET A 33 -15.10 -16.58 -5.70
CA MET A 33 -15.56 -17.50 -6.75
C MET A 33 -16.08 -18.82 -6.18
N LYS A 34 -15.34 -19.45 -5.26
CA LYS A 34 -15.79 -20.67 -4.57
C LYS A 34 -17.08 -20.45 -3.79
N SER A 35 -17.22 -19.29 -3.17
CA SER A 35 -18.46 -18.93 -2.47
C SER A 35 -19.63 -18.80 -3.44
N ALA A 36 -19.42 -18.16 -4.60
CA ALA A 36 -20.46 -18.06 -5.63
C ALA A 36 -20.85 -19.43 -6.21
N GLU A 37 -19.87 -20.32 -6.44
CA GLU A 37 -20.11 -21.70 -6.89
C GLU A 37 -20.90 -22.51 -5.85
N ALA A 38 -20.48 -22.47 -4.58
CA ALA A 38 -21.18 -23.14 -3.49
C ALA A 38 -22.62 -22.65 -3.33
N TRP A 39 -22.87 -21.35 -3.53
CA TRP A 39 -24.21 -20.80 -3.53
C TRP A 39 -25.08 -21.38 -4.66
N ALA A 40 -24.51 -21.51 -5.87
CA ALA A 40 -25.22 -22.08 -7.01
C ALA A 40 -25.55 -23.56 -6.80
N VAL A 41 -24.62 -24.34 -6.24
CA VAL A 41 -24.85 -25.75 -5.88
C VAL A 41 -25.97 -25.86 -4.84
N GLY A 42 -25.88 -25.10 -3.73
CA GLY A 42 -26.91 -25.09 -2.70
C GLY A 42 -28.29 -24.69 -3.23
N PHE A 43 -28.35 -23.78 -4.21
CA PHE A 43 -29.60 -23.42 -4.88
C PHE A 43 -30.19 -24.59 -5.69
N VAL A 44 -29.37 -25.32 -6.43
CA VAL A 44 -29.82 -26.52 -7.17
C VAL A 44 -30.32 -27.60 -6.22
N GLU A 45 -29.62 -27.85 -5.11
CA GLU A 45 -30.05 -28.79 -4.08
C GLU A 45 -31.38 -28.40 -3.46
N LEU A 46 -31.57 -27.12 -3.15
CA LEU A 46 -32.82 -26.58 -2.62
C LEU A 46 -33.98 -26.81 -3.59
N ILE A 47 -33.82 -26.48 -4.87
CA ILE A 47 -34.86 -26.69 -5.88
C ILE A 47 -35.16 -28.19 -6.04
N THR A 48 -34.12 -29.02 -6.11
CA THR A 48 -34.26 -30.47 -6.25
C THR A 48 -35.01 -31.07 -5.05
N GLY A 49 -34.68 -30.61 -3.83
CA GLY A 49 -35.32 -31.05 -2.60
C GLY A 49 -36.80 -30.64 -2.54
N LEU A 50 -37.12 -29.44 -3.02
CA LEU A 50 -38.51 -28.99 -3.13
C LEU A 50 -39.31 -29.79 -4.15
N VAL A 51 -38.73 -30.09 -5.31
CA VAL A 51 -39.38 -30.87 -6.38
C VAL A 51 -39.63 -32.32 -5.94
N ASN A 52 -38.66 -32.93 -5.25
CA ASN A 52 -38.74 -34.32 -4.82
C ASN A 52 -39.40 -34.50 -3.44
N PHE A 53 -39.84 -33.42 -2.79
CA PHE A 53 -40.36 -33.43 -1.41
C PHE A 53 -39.39 -34.08 -0.41
N GLU A 54 -38.09 -33.82 -0.57
CA GLU A 54 -37.02 -34.31 0.32
C GLU A 54 -36.60 -33.19 1.29
N PRO A 55 -37.14 -33.15 2.53
CA PRO A 55 -36.95 -32.02 3.44
C PRO A 55 -35.49 -31.86 3.87
N TRP A 56 -34.75 -32.97 3.90
CA TRP A 56 -33.34 -32.98 4.23
C TRP A 56 -32.50 -32.24 3.19
N LEU A 57 -32.76 -32.49 1.90
CA LEU A 57 -32.04 -31.85 0.79
C LEU A 57 -32.37 -30.35 0.70
N VAL A 58 -33.60 -29.95 1.05
CA VAL A 58 -33.96 -28.53 1.19
C VAL A 58 -33.16 -27.87 2.30
N LEU A 59 -33.02 -28.54 3.45
CA LEU A 59 -32.28 -28.00 4.59
C LEU A 59 -30.78 -27.86 4.29
N THR A 60 -30.16 -28.84 3.63
CA THR A 60 -28.74 -28.75 3.22
C THR A 60 -28.52 -27.61 2.23
N GLY A 61 -29.36 -27.52 1.20
CA GLY A 61 -29.28 -26.43 0.22
C GLY A 61 -29.41 -25.04 0.87
N MET A 62 -30.33 -24.88 1.83
CA MET A 62 -30.45 -23.62 2.59
C MET A 62 -29.21 -23.29 3.41
N ILE A 63 -28.62 -24.28 4.08
CA ILE A 63 -27.43 -24.11 4.91
C ILE A 63 -26.22 -23.74 4.04
N ASP A 64 -26.02 -24.45 2.94
CA ASP A 64 -24.89 -24.22 2.03
C ASP A 64 -24.99 -22.86 1.36
N MET A 65 -26.18 -22.47 0.92
CA MET A 65 -26.42 -21.10 0.41
C MET A 65 -26.16 -20.03 1.48
N PHE A 66 -26.51 -20.28 2.74
CA PHE A 66 -26.25 -19.34 3.83
C PHE A 66 -24.74 -19.15 4.06
N PHE A 67 -23.99 -20.24 4.21
CA PHE A 67 -22.54 -20.17 4.41
C PHE A 67 -21.82 -19.58 3.20
N ALA A 68 -22.26 -19.91 1.99
CA ALA A 68 -21.75 -19.32 0.75
C ALA A 68 -21.97 -17.80 0.70
N THR A 69 -23.15 -17.33 1.13
CA THR A 69 -23.46 -15.89 1.21
C THR A 69 -22.56 -15.19 2.24
N VAL A 70 -22.33 -15.81 3.39
CA VAL A 70 -21.42 -15.28 4.42
C VAL A 70 -19.98 -15.23 3.91
N GLY A 71 -19.49 -16.29 3.26
CA GLY A 71 -18.16 -16.34 2.65
C GLY A 71 -17.97 -15.26 1.58
N PHE A 72 -18.97 -15.08 0.71
CA PHE A 72 -19.00 -14.01 -0.29
C PHE A 72 -18.96 -12.62 0.36
N ALA A 73 -19.79 -12.38 1.38
CA ALA A 73 -19.85 -11.09 2.06
C ALA A 73 -18.54 -10.77 2.78
N LEU A 74 -17.91 -11.74 3.44
CA LEU A 74 -16.59 -11.57 4.06
C LEU A 74 -15.51 -11.28 3.00
N GLY A 75 -15.52 -12.00 1.88
CA GLY A 75 -14.61 -11.75 0.77
C GLY A 75 -14.72 -10.31 0.25
N VAL A 76 -15.93 -9.88 -0.11
CA VAL A 76 -16.17 -8.61 -0.79
C VAL A 76 -16.14 -7.41 0.15
N PHE A 77 -16.75 -7.50 1.33
CA PHE A 77 -16.93 -6.34 2.20
C PHE A 77 -15.88 -6.21 3.30
N VAL A 78 -15.08 -7.24 3.54
CA VAL A 78 -14.05 -7.22 4.59
C VAL A 78 -12.67 -7.40 3.98
N LEU A 79 -12.44 -8.52 3.28
CA LEU A 79 -11.09 -8.89 2.82
C LEU A 79 -10.61 -7.98 1.68
N VAL A 80 -11.43 -7.69 0.67
CA VAL A 80 -11.06 -6.79 -0.43
C VAL A 80 -10.72 -5.37 0.08
N PRO A 81 -11.58 -4.69 0.87
CA PRO A 81 -11.26 -3.36 1.40
C PRO A 81 -10.02 -3.34 2.30
N LEU A 82 -9.82 -4.40 3.09
CA LEU A 82 -8.65 -4.51 3.95
C LEU A 82 -7.35 -4.62 3.12
N LEU A 83 -7.37 -5.41 2.04
CA LEU A 83 -6.24 -5.53 1.12
C LEU A 83 -5.97 -4.21 0.38
N GLU A 84 -7.01 -3.55 -0.12
CA GLU A 84 -6.87 -2.23 -0.77
C GLU A 84 -6.27 -1.20 0.19
N PHE A 85 -6.76 -1.16 1.44
CA PHE A 85 -6.22 -0.27 2.46
C PHE A 85 -4.75 -0.57 2.76
N ALA A 86 -4.38 -1.86 2.91
CA ALA A 86 -3.00 -2.27 3.15
C ALA A 86 -2.08 -1.85 1.99
N VAL A 87 -2.54 -1.99 0.74
CA VAL A 87 -1.79 -1.53 -0.45
C VAL A 87 -1.57 -0.04 -0.44
N VAL A 88 -2.62 0.75 -0.21
CA VAL A 88 -2.50 2.21 -0.17
C VAL A 88 -1.58 2.65 0.98
N LEU A 89 -1.70 2.03 2.14
CA LEU A 89 -0.88 2.34 3.32
C LEU A 89 0.60 2.08 3.05
N GLU A 90 0.95 0.91 2.51
CA GLU A 90 2.34 0.57 2.23
C GLU A 90 2.96 1.48 1.16
N LEU A 91 2.20 1.78 0.10
CA LEU A 91 2.62 2.74 -0.92
C LEU A 91 2.89 4.13 -0.32
N ALA A 92 2.05 4.55 0.63
CA ALA A 92 2.25 5.80 1.34
C ALA A 92 3.49 5.76 2.24
N ILE A 93 3.72 4.68 2.99
CA ILE A 93 4.89 4.51 3.86
C ILE A 93 6.19 4.54 3.03
N LEU A 94 6.27 3.76 1.95
CA LEU A 94 7.43 3.72 1.07
C LEU A 94 7.70 5.10 0.43
N SER A 95 6.66 5.77 -0.05
CA SER A 95 6.78 7.08 -0.69
C SER A 95 7.19 8.16 0.30
N ILE A 96 6.54 8.24 1.46
CA ILE A 96 6.82 9.24 2.51
C ILE A 96 8.20 8.98 3.12
N GLY A 97 8.54 7.73 3.42
CA GLY A 97 9.85 7.34 3.94
C GLY A 97 10.98 7.73 3.00
N TRP A 98 10.81 7.50 1.69
CA TRP A 98 11.75 7.94 0.67
C TRP A 98 11.88 9.47 0.58
N ILE A 99 10.76 10.20 0.61
CA ILE A 99 10.75 11.68 0.60
C ILE A 99 11.51 12.21 1.82
N ILE A 100 11.20 11.72 3.02
CA ILE A 100 11.84 12.14 4.26
C ILE A 100 13.35 11.86 4.21
N SER A 101 13.75 10.65 3.78
CA SER A 101 15.16 10.26 3.66
C SER A 101 15.95 11.22 2.76
N ASN A 102 15.36 11.64 1.64
CA ASN A 102 16.01 12.57 0.71
C ASN A 102 15.96 14.03 1.17
N ILE A 103 14.94 14.47 1.90
CA ILE A 103 14.89 15.82 2.48
C ILE A 103 15.99 16.00 3.53
N PHE A 104 16.12 15.09 4.49
CA PHE A 104 17.17 15.16 5.51
C PHE A 104 18.58 14.89 4.95
N GLY A 105 18.69 14.06 3.90
CA GLY A 105 19.96 13.83 3.19
C GLY A 105 20.41 15.01 2.32
N ALA A 106 19.47 15.75 1.70
CA ALA A 106 19.78 16.81 0.72
C ALA A 106 19.89 18.22 1.32
N ILE A 107 19.14 18.55 2.38
CA ILE A 107 19.16 19.89 3.00
C ILE A 107 20.55 20.30 3.52
N PRO A 108 21.33 19.45 4.22
CA PRO A 108 22.68 19.81 4.66
C PRO A 108 23.64 20.13 3.51
N VAL A 109 23.44 19.48 2.36
CA VAL A 109 24.29 19.62 1.16
C VAL A 109 23.99 20.90 0.39
N LEU A 110 22.75 21.40 0.41
CA LEU A 110 22.38 22.69 -0.16
C LEU A 110 22.67 23.86 0.80
N ALA A 111 22.56 23.63 2.11
CA ALA A 111 22.89 24.63 3.13
C ALA A 111 24.39 24.94 3.19
N GLY A 112 25.27 23.95 2.96
CA GLY A 112 26.73 24.14 2.98
C GLY A 112 27.25 25.19 1.99
N PRO A 113 26.93 25.11 0.69
CA PRO A 113 27.28 26.13 -0.30
C PRO A 113 26.64 27.49 -0.03
N LEU A 114 25.40 27.52 0.47
CA LEU A 114 24.71 28.77 0.82
C LEU A 114 25.35 29.46 2.05
N LEU A 115 25.68 28.71 3.09
CA LEU A 115 26.38 29.22 4.27
C LEU A 115 27.83 29.58 3.96
N GLY A 116 28.50 28.82 3.09
CA GLY A 116 29.85 29.13 2.60
C GLY A 116 29.88 30.38 1.71
N ALA A 117 28.88 30.56 0.84
CA ALA A 117 28.71 31.77 0.04
C ALA A 117 28.35 32.98 0.91
N LEU A 118 27.53 32.80 1.95
CA LEU A 118 27.22 33.84 2.92
C LEU A 118 28.45 34.23 3.74
N ALA A 119 29.24 33.26 4.21
CA ALA A 119 30.49 33.51 4.93
C ALA A 119 31.53 34.22 4.04
N ALA A 120 31.66 33.81 2.77
CA ALA A 120 32.55 34.48 1.81
C ALA A 120 32.09 35.91 1.47
N ALA A 121 30.77 36.16 1.40
CA ALA A 121 30.22 37.50 1.21
C ALA A 121 30.40 38.41 2.43
N VAL A 122 30.39 37.83 3.65
CA VAL A 122 30.71 38.56 4.88
C VAL A 122 32.20 38.88 4.98
N VAL A 123 33.08 37.94 4.63
CA VAL A 123 34.54 38.12 4.65
C VAL A 123 35.02 39.09 3.56
N ASN A 124 34.40 39.08 2.38
CA ASN A 124 34.73 39.99 1.28
C ASN A 124 33.91 41.29 1.28
N ARG A 125 33.33 41.71 2.42
CA ARG A 125 32.75 43.05 2.52
C ARG A 125 33.84 44.08 2.21
N PRO A 126 33.76 44.84 1.11
CA PRO A 126 34.65 45.96 0.89
C PRO A 126 34.20 47.06 1.86
N GLY A 127 34.94 47.28 2.94
CA GLY A 127 34.73 48.49 3.76
C GLY A 127 35.14 48.50 5.23
N GLU A 128 35.57 47.40 5.88
CA GLU A 128 35.78 47.44 7.35
C GLU A 128 37.20 47.10 7.86
N SER A 129 38.21 46.99 7.01
CA SER A 129 39.59 46.93 7.52
C SER A 129 40.56 47.75 6.66
N GLY A 130 40.83 48.97 7.11
CA GLY A 130 42.01 49.72 6.71
C GLY A 130 41.71 51.14 6.26
N ASP A 131 41.29 52.00 7.18
CA ASP A 131 41.77 53.39 7.15
C ASP A 131 42.10 53.84 8.57
N SER A 132 43.32 53.48 8.96
CA SER A 132 44.10 54.10 10.02
C SER A 132 45.55 53.84 9.67
N LEU A 133 46.19 54.86 9.11
CA LEU A 133 47.60 55.26 9.25
C LEU A 133 48.15 55.88 7.96
N ILE A 134 47.66 57.08 7.59
CA ILE A 134 48.47 58.30 7.36
C ILE A 134 47.66 59.49 7.86
#